data_AF-A0A7Y5E8R4-F1
#
_entry.id   AF-A0A7Y5E8R4-F1
#
_cell.length_a   1.000
_cell.length_b   1.000
_cell.length_c   1.000
_cell.angle_alpha   90.00
_cell.angle_beta   90.00
_cell.angle_gamma   90.00
#
_symmetry.space_group_name_H-M   'P 1'
#
loop_
_entity.id
_entity.type
_entity.pdbx_description
1 polymer ?
#
loop_
_entity_poly.entity_id
_entity_poly.type
_entity_poly.pdbx_seq_one_letter_code
_entity_poly.pdbx_strand_id
1 'polypeptide(L)' 'MNTTQLQGTWNELKAKLKMKFAVLTDNDLMFEEARKEEMYGRLQNKLGKTKDEIIKIIASL' A
#
# COMPACT_ATOMS: atom_id res chain seq x y z
N MET A 1 10.81 -1.23 -14.77
CA MET A 1 11.13 -1.76 -13.43
C MET A 1 10.35 -3.05 -13.26
N ASN A 2 11.03 -4.14 -12.88
CA ASN A 2 10.47 -5.51 -12.88
C ASN A 2 9.41 -5.69 -11.77
N THR A 3 8.22 -6.16 -12.13
CA THR A 3 7.06 -6.38 -11.26
C THR A 3 7.35 -7.32 -10.09
N THR A 4 8.31 -8.26 -10.27
CA THR A 4 8.72 -9.24 -9.27
C THR A 4 9.44 -8.61 -8.05
N GLN A 5 10.17 -7.51 -8.23
CA GLN A 5 10.85 -6.83 -7.12
C GLN A 5 9.84 -6.08 -6.22
N LEU A 6 8.75 -5.58 -6.82
CA LEU A 6 7.68 -4.87 -6.11
C LEU A 6 6.93 -5.76 -5.12
N GLN A 7 6.71 -7.04 -5.44
CA GLN A 7 6.05 -7.98 -4.52
C GLN A 7 6.91 -8.32 -3.30
N GLY A 8 8.22 -8.54 -3.47
CA GLY A 8 9.14 -8.80 -2.37
C GLY A 8 9.20 -7.63 -1.38
N THR A 9 9.26 -6.41 -1.90
CA THR A 9 9.29 -5.17 -1.10
C THR A 9 7.93 -4.83 -0.48
N TRP A 10 6.81 -5.34 -1.03
CA TRP A 10 5.48 -4.98 -0.54
C TRP A 10 5.22 -5.41 0.90
N ASN A 11 5.71 -6.58 1.33
CA ASN A 11 5.53 -7.03 2.71
C ASN A 11 6.23 -6.11 3.72
N GLU A 12 7.41 -5.60 3.38
CA GLU A 12 8.13 -4.61 4.21
C GLU A 12 7.42 -3.25 4.20
N LEU A 13 6.99 -2.80 3.03
CA LEU A 13 6.22 -1.56 2.88
C LEU A 13 4.90 -1.61 3.66
N LYS A 14 4.22 -2.76 3.64
CA LYS A 14 3.01 -3.03 4.43
C LYS A 14 3.28 -2.90 5.93
N ALA A 15 4.36 -3.49 6.44
CA ALA A 15 4.72 -3.36 7.85
C ALA A 15 4.96 -1.90 8.23
N LYS A 16 5.72 -1.16 7.41
CA LYS A 16 5.99 0.27 7.62
C LYS A 16 4.72 1.13 7.54
N LEU A 17 3.83 0.84 6.60
CA LEU A 17 2.53 1.51 6.46
C LEU A 17 1.65 1.29 7.69
N LYS A 18 1.58 0.07 8.22
CA LYS A 18 0.84 -0.23 9.47
C LYS A 18 1.42 0.50 10.67
N MET A 19 2.74 0.60 10.76
CA MET A 19 3.39 1.38 11.83
C MET A 19 3.06 2.88 11.72
N LYS A 20 3.04 3.42 10.49
CA LYS A 20 2.76 4.83 10.26
C LYS A 20 1.27 5.18 10.37
N PHE A 21 0.39 4.24 10.01
CA PHE A 21 -1.04 4.41 9.99
C PHE A 21 -1.72 3.28 10.77
N ALA A 22 -2.00 3.52 12.05
CA ALA A 22 -2.71 2.57 12.92
C ALA A 22 -4.13 2.20 12.40
N VAL A 23 -4.69 3.00 11.48
CA VAL A 23 -5.99 2.74 10.84
C VAL A 23 -5.93 1.62 9.80
N LEU A 24 -4.73 1.31 9.28
CA LEU A 24 -4.53 0.30 8.25
C LEU A 24 -4.41 -1.07 8.88
N THR A 25 -5.15 -2.03 8.32
CA THR A 25 -5.10 -3.43 8.75
C THR A 25 -4.46 -4.30 7.68
N ASP A 26 -4.17 -5.54 8.06
CA ASP A 26 -3.58 -6.52 7.15
C ASP A 26 -4.44 -6.75 5.90
N ASN A 27 -5.76 -6.66 6.05
CA ASN A 27 -6.76 -6.79 4.99
C ASN A 27 -6.76 -5.63 4.00
N ASP A 28 -6.43 -4.41 4.44
CA ASP A 28 -6.40 -3.23 3.55
C ASP A 28 -5.13 -3.19 2.70
N LEU A 29 -4.07 -3.82 3.18
CA LEU A 29 -2.75 -3.88 2.57
C LEU A 29 -2.49 -5.22 1.87
N MET A 30 -3.54 -6.02 1.68
CA MET A 30 -3.44 -7.28 0.97
C MET A 30 -3.20 -7.00 -0.52
N PHE A 31 -1.97 -7.23 -0.97
CA PHE A 31 -1.59 -7.02 -2.35
C PHE A 31 -1.77 -8.32 -3.13
N GLU A 32 -2.74 -8.30 -4.03
CA GLU A 32 -2.89 -9.28 -5.09
C GLU A 32 -2.76 -8.52 -6.41
N GLU A 33 -1.99 -9.03 -7.37
CA GLU A 33 -1.74 -8.31 -8.64
C GLU A 33 -3.06 -7.96 -9.35
N ALA A 34 -4.04 -8.87 -9.30
CA ALA A 34 -5.39 -8.67 -9.81
C ALA A 34 -6.26 -7.69 -9.00
N ARG A 35 -5.92 -7.42 -7.73
CA ARG A 35 -6.67 -6.52 -6.83
C ARG A 35 -5.90 -5.27 -6.42
N LYS A 36 -4.79 -4.99 -7.10
CA LYS A 36 -3.96 -3.82 -6.84
C LYS A 36 -4.77 -2.51 -6.88
N GLU A 37 -5.68 -2.38 -7.83
CA GLU A 37 -6.56 -1.21 -7.94
C GLU A 37 -7.53 -1.08 -6.76
N GLU A 38 -8.12 -2.20 -6.32
CA GLU A 38 -9.01 -2.23 -5.17
C GLU A 38 -8.28 -1.86 -3.88
N MET A 39 -7.05 -2.37 -3.70
CA MET A 39 -6.19 -2.02 -2.57
C MET A 39 -5.91 -0.52 -2.51
N TYR A 40 -5.58 0.12 -3.64
CA TYR A 40 -5.42 1.58 -3.69
C TYR A 40 -6.72 2.30 -3.35
N GLY A 41 -7.87 1.85 -3.86
CA GLY A 41 -9.17 2.43 -3.51
C GLY A 41 -9.47 2.37 -2.00
N ARG A 42 -9.19 1.23 -1.36
CA ARG A 42 -9.33 1.08 0.11
C ARG A 42 -8.38 2.01 0.87
N LEU A 43 -7.12 2.10 0.44
CA LEU A 43 -6.13 3.01 1.01
C LEU A 43 -6.55 4.47 0.89
N GLN A 44 -7.08 4.88 -0.28
CA GLN A 44 -7.58 6.24 -0.49
C GLN A 44 -8.73 6.56 0.47
N ASN A 45 -9.68 5.64 0.63
CA ASN A 45 -10.81 5.81 1.55
C ASN A 45 -10.39 5.82 3.02
N LYS A 46 -9.49 4.92 3.45
CA LYS A 46 -9.04 4.84 4.85
C LYS A 46 -8.14 5.99 5.27
N LEU A 47 -7.22 6.38 4.39
CA LEU A 47 -6.25 7.44 4.68
C LEU A 47 -6.82 8.82 4.35
N GLY A 48 -7.91 8.90 3.57
CA GLY A 48 -8.43 10.15 3.04
C GLY A 48 -7.44 10.83 2.08
N LYS A 49 -6.55 10.04 1.46
CA LYS A 49 -5.44 10.54 0.62
C LYS A 49 -5.66 10.18 -0.84
N THR A 50 -5.07 10.95 -1.73
CA THR A 50 -5.07 10.61 -3.15
C THR A 50 -4.11 9.46 -3.42
N LYS A 51 -4.33 8.77 -4.54
CA LYS A 51 -3.43 7.71 -5.01
C LYS A 51 -1.98 8.20 -5.14
N ASP A 52 -1.76 9.44 -5.60
CA ASP A 52 -0.43 10.05 -5.71
C ASP A 52 0.25 10.18 -4.34
N GLU A 53 -0.47 10.68 -3.33
CA GLU A 53 0.06 10.76 -1.97
C GLU A 53 0.43 9.39 -1.40
N ILE A 54 -0.41 8.39 -1.64
CA ILE A 54 -0.14 7.00 -1.20
C ILE A 54 1.12 6.47 -1.89
N ILE A 55 1.24 6.68 -3.20
CA ILE A 55 2.43 6.30 -3.97
C ILE A 55 3.68 7.02 -3.45
N LYS A 56 3.59 8.32 -3.16
CA LYS A 56 4.70 9.09 -2.55
C LYS A 56 5.09 8.56 -1.18
N ILE A 57 4.12 8.22 -0.34
CA ILE A 57 4.37 7.61 0.96
C ILE A 57 5.12 6.29 0.77
N ILE A 58 4.63 5.42 -0.11
CA ILE A 58 5.25 4.12 -0.40
C ILE A 58 6.66 4.30 -0.98
N ALA A 59 6.86 5.26 -1.87
CA ALA A 59 8.15 5.55 -2.48
C ALA A 59 9.16 6.20 -1.50
N SER A 60 8.66 6.79 -0.41
CA SER A 60 9.47 7.42 0.64
C SER A 60 9.79 6.48 1.81
N LEU A 61 9.33 5.23 1.77
CA LEU A 61 9.54 4.22 2.82
C LEU A 61 10.66 3.25 2.43
#